data_AF-A0A9N8JV07-F1
#
_entry.id   AF-A0A9N8JV07-F1
#
_cell.length_a   1.000
_cell.length_b   1.000
_cell.length_c   1.000
_cell.angle_alpha   90.00
_cell.angle_beta   90.00
_cell.angle_gamma   90.00
#
_symmetry.space_group_name_H-M   'P 1'
#
loop_
_entity.id
_entity.type
_entity.pdbx_description
1 polymer ?
#
loop_
_entity_poly.entity_id
_entity_poly.type
_entity_poly.pdbx_seq_one_letter_code
_entity_poly.pdbx_strand_id
1 'polypeptide(L)'
;MTTYLLFCTAEVSTETINKLLKQPEINCFVLARDPSQTCFDHWRTNPPISPFKNGFLGWSASQIQQYLRDQLSESALDPQTNITGEEFAILDQRSIEDETVLIYQLLDE
;
A
#
# COMPACT_ATOMS: atom_id res chain seq x y z
N MET A 1 -15.79 -0.46 6.06
CA MET A 1 -14.63 -1.34 5.75
C MET A 1 -13.39 -0.48 5.85
N THR A 2 -12.33 -0.97 6.47
CA THR A 2 -11.04 -0.26 6.54
C THR A 2 -10.28 -0.48 5.23
N THR A 3 -9.58 0.54 4.75
CA THR A 3 -8.75 0.47 3.55
C THR A 3 -7.31 0.79 3.96
N TYR A 4 -6.34 0.04 3.43
CA TYR A 4 -4.92 0.22 3.73
C TYR A 4 -4.14 0.64 2.49
N LEU A 5 -3.19 1.55 2.64
CA LEU A 5 -2.19 1.81 1.62
C LEU A 5 -1.21 0.63 1.55
N LEU A 6 -1.09 0.04 0.36
CA LEU A 6 -0.23 -1.10 0.09
C LEU A 6 1.07 -0.63 -0.56
N PHE A 7 2.17 -0.83 0.14
CA PHE A 7 3.52 -0.49 -0.30
C PHE A 7 4.28 -1.75 -0.68
N CYS A 8 4.98 -1.72 -1.81
CA CYS A 8 5.89 -2.81 -2.19
C CYS A 8 7.31 -2.42 -1.80
N THR A 9 7.91 -3.08 -0.81
CA THR A 9 9.30 -2.82 -0.40
C THR A 9 10.30 -3.77 -1.03
N ALA A 10 9.82 -4.84 -1.65
CA ALA A 10 10.61 -5.77 -2.45
C ALA A 10 10.25 -5.71 -3.94
N GLU A 11 11.01 -6.46 -4.75
CA GLU A 11 10.72 -6.64 -6.17
C GLU A 11 9.52 -7.59 -6.33
N VAL A 12 8.31 -7.04 -6.22
CA VAL A 12 7.06 -7.78 -6.37
C VAL A 12 6.57 -7.70 -7.81
N SER A 13 6.27 -8.84 -8.42
CA SER A 13 5.69 -8.86 -9.77
C SER A 13 4.26 -8.31 -9.77
N THR A 14 3.85 -7.65 -10.86
CA THR A 14 2.46 -7.19 -11.02
C THR A 14 1.47 -8.35 -11.01
N GLU A 15 1.88 -9.56 -11.40
CA GLU A 15 1.03 -10.75 -11.32
C GLU A 15 0.69 -11.09 -9.87
N THR A 16 1.68 -11.07 -8.96
CA THR A 16 1.49 -11.32 -7.53
C THR A 16 0.54 -10.29 -6.91
N ILE A 17 0.74 -9.00 -7.20
CA ILE A 17 -0.13 -7.93 -6.70
C ILE A 17 -1.55 -8.11 -7.27
N ASN A 18 -1.68 -8.43 -8.56
CA ASN A 18 -2.98 -8.71 -9.16
C ASN A 18 -3.68 -9.92 -8.53
N LYS A 19 -2.95 -10.97 -8.13
CA LYS A 19 -3.54 -12.13 -7.43
C LYS A 19 -4.10 -11.71 -6.07
N LEU A 20 -3.38 -10.88 -5.32
CA LEU A 20 -3.85 -10.32 -4.04
C LEU A 20 -5.12 -9.45 -4.25
N LEU A 21 -5.06 -8.48 -5.16
CA LEU A 21 -6.16 -7.53 -5.39
C LEU A 21 -7.40 -8.18 -6.03
N LYS A 22 -7.24 -9.33 -6.70
CA LYS A 22 -8.36 -10.08 -7.32
C LYS A 22 -9.26 -10.77 -6.33
N GLN A 23 -8.87 -10.91 -5.07
CA GLN A 23 -9.68 -11.56 -4.05
C GLN A 23 -10.68 -10.53 -3.47
N PRO A 24 -11.94 -10.46 -3.96
CA PRO A 24 -12.83 -9.33 -3.69
C PRO A 24 -13.32 -9.29 -2.24
N GLU A 25 -13.27 -10.44 -1.55
CA GLU A 25 -13.64 -10.59 -0.14
C GLU A 25 -12.60 -9.97 0.81
N ILE A 26 -11.35 -9.83 0.36
CA ILE A 26 -10.24 -9.27 1.14
C ILE A 26 -9.62 -8.02 0.54
N ASN A 27 -10.04 -7.59 -0.66
CA ASN A 27 -9.44 -6.42 -1.31
C ASN A 27 -9.90 -5.12 -0.63
N CYS A 28 -9.10 -4.74 0.36
CA CYS A 28 -9.12 -3.49 1.09
C CYS A 28 -7.86 -2.66 0.84
N PHE A 29 -7.17 -2.86 -0.29
CA PHE A 29 -5.85 -2.26 -0.54
C PHE A 29 -5.89 -1.19 -1.62
N VAL A 30 -5.19 -0.08 -1.36
CA VAL A 30 -4.89 0.97 -2.34
C VAL A 30 -3.39 0.95 -2.60
N LEU A 31 -3.00 0.63 -3.83
CA LEU A 31 -1.60 0.44 -4.21
C LEU A 31 -0.86 1.78 -4.29
N ALA A 32 0.17 1.94 -3.46
CA ALA A 32 1.14 3.01 -3.56
C ALA A 32 2.28 2.58 -4.50
N ARG A 33 2.49 3.33 -5.59
CA ARG A 33 3.48 2.97 -6.63
C ARG A 33 4.79 3.75 -6.48
N ASP A 34 4.68 5.03 -6.14
CA ASP A 34 5.82 5.95 -6.02
C ASP A 34 5.57 6.97 -4.90
N PRO A 35 6.60 7.42 -4.17
CA PRO A 35 6.45 8.46 -3.14
C PRO A 35 5.97 9.80 -3.72
N SER A 36 6.26 10.11 -4.98
CA SER A 36 5.84 11.35 -5.65
C SER A 36 4.40 11.28 -6.17
N GLN A 37 3.68 10.19 -5.90
CA GLN A 37 2.32 10.00 -6.37
C GLN A 37 1.38 10.98 -5.66
N THR A 38 0.70 11.83 -6.44
CA THR A 38 -0.16 12.91 -5.91
C THR A 38 -1.62 12.52 -5.80
N CYS A 39 -2.01 11.37 -6.36
CA CYS A 39 -3.38 10.88 -6.34
C CYS A 39 -3.39 9.36 -6.14
N PHE A 40 -4.26 8.89 -5.27
CA PHE A 40 -4.49 7.47 -5.03
C PHE A 40 -5.85 7.03 -5.58
N ASP A 41 -6.04 5.71 -5.72
CA ASP A 41 -7.34 5.17 -6.09
C ASP A 41 -8.38 5.48 -4.99
N HIS A 42 -9.59 5.87 -5.40
CA HIS A 42 -10.66 6.37 -4.51
C HIS A 42 -11.15 5.36 -3.46
N TRP A 43 -10.88 4.07 -3.60
CA TRP A 43 -11.39 3.06 -2.67
C TRP A 43 -10.46 1.86 -2.55
N ARG A 44 -10.24 1.18 -3.67
CA ARG A 44 -9.33 0.05 -3.79
C ARG A 44 -8.76 0.04 -5.18
N THR A 45 -7.51 -0.39 -5.29
CA THR A 45 -6.93 -0.58 -6.61
C THR A 45 -7.61 -1.79 -7.26
N ASN A 46 -8.30 -1.54 -8.38
CA ASN A 46 -8.96 -2.59 -9.12
C ASN A 46 -7.95 -3.30 -10.04
N PRO A 47 -7.83 -4.63 -9.98
CA PRO A 47 -7.06 -5.37 -10.95
C PRO A 47 -7.77 -5.39 -12.32
N PRO A 48 -7.06 -5.52 -13.44
CA PRO A 48 -5.61 -5.66 -13.54
C PRO A 48 -4.86 -4.32 -13.40
N ILE A 49 -3.79 -4.33 -12.61
CA ILE A 49 -2.85 -3.20 -12.56
C ILE A 49 -1.86 -3.26 -13.74
N SER A 50 -1.51 -2.08 -14.27
CA SER A 50 -0.44 -1.93 -15.25
C SER A 50 0.94 -2.09 -14.60
N PRO A 51 1.97 -2.52 -15.36
CA PRO A 51 3.36 -2.41 -14.95
C PRO A 51 3.69 -0.99 -14.48
N PHE A 52 4.37 -0.89 -13.34
CA PHE A 52 4.80 0.37 -12.78
C PHE A 52 6.22 0.22 -12.22
N LYS A 53 6.94 1.33 -12.11
CA LYS A 53 8.22 1.37 -11.42
C LYS A 53 7.94 1.50 -9.92
N ASN A 54 8.39 0.53 -9.14
CA ASN A 54 8.25 0.57 -7.68
C ASN A 54 9.24 1.59 -7.08
N GLY A 55 8.71 2.68 -6.52
CA GLY A 55 9.50 3.73 -5.86
C GLY A 55 9.87 3.43 -4.41
N PHE A 56 9.24 2.42 -3.80
CA PHE A 56 9.44 2.05 -2.39
C PHE A 56 10.40 0.85 -2.21
N LEU A 57 11.06 0.43 -3.28
CA LEU A 57 11.99 -0.69 -3.26
C LEU A 57 13.13 -0.45 -2.24
N GLY A 58 13.31 -1.38 -1.30
CA GLY A 58 14.31 -1.31 -0.24
C GLY A 58 13.92 -0.41 0.95
N TRP A 59 12.71 0.15 0.99
CA TRP A 59 12.26 0.95 2.12
C TRP A 59 11.94 0.09 3.33
N SER A 60 12.28 0.59 4.51
CA SER A 60 11.85 0.03 5.79
C SER A 60 10.46 0.53 6.19
N ALA A 61 9.80 -0.19 7.09
CA ALA A 61 8.52 0.22 7.66
C ALA A 61 8.60 1.63 8.30
N SER A 62 9.71 1.95 8.97
CA SER A 62 9.93 3.29 9.56
C SER A 62 10.03 4.39 8.50
N GLN A 63 10.61 4.13 7.33
CA GLN A 63 10.65 5.09 6.22
C GLN A 63 9.26 5.30 5.61
N ILE A 64 8.47 4.24 5.47
CA ILE A 64 7.08 4.33 5.00
C ILE A 64 6.23 5.12 5.99
N GLN A 65 6.36 4.84 7.28
CA GLN A 65 5.73 5.61 8.35
C GLN A 65 6.11 7.09 8.29
N GLN A 66 7.39 7.40 8.12
CA GLN A 66 7.83 8.79 7.99
C GLN A 66 7.24 9.46 6.75
N TYR A 67 7.16 8.75 5.62
CA TYR A 67 6.50 9.24 4.42
C TYR A 67 5.01 9.51 4.64
N LEU A 68 4.28 8.60 5.29
CA LEU A 68 2.87 8.78 5.62
C LEU A 68 2.64 9.98 6.54
N ARG A 69 3.56 10.26 7.46
CA ARG A 69 3.47 11.39 8.39
C ARG A 69 3.83 12.73 7.76
N ASP A 70 4.95 12.77 7.04
CA ASP A 70 5.58 14.03 6.62
C ASP A 70 5.27 14.42 5.17
N GLN A 71 4.97 13.44 4.31
CA GLN A 71 4.93 13.64 2.85
C GLN A 71 3.58 13.28 2.22
N LEU A 72 2.81 12.38 2.84
CA LEU A 72 1.48 12.08 2.36
C LEU A 72 0.58 13.28 2.61
N SER A 73 0.22 13.97 1.54
CA SER A 73 -0.78 15.03 1.62
C SER A 73 -2.14 14.39 1.87
N GLU A 74 -2.86 14.82 2.90
CA GLU A 74 -4.23 14.35 3.18
C GLU A 74 -5.17 14.57 1.98
N SER A 75 -4.89 15.57 1.15
CA SER A 75 -5.61 15.85 -0.10
C SER A 75 -5.34 14.86 -1.25
N ALA A 76 -4.30 14.03 -1.14
CA ALA A 76 -4.02 12.97 -2.11
C ALA A 76 -4.89 11.73 -1.88
N LEU A 77 -5.43 11.59 -0.66
CA LEU A 77 -6.37 10.54 -0.29
C LEU A 77 -7.80 11.02 -0.53
N ASP A 78 -8.66 10.07 -0.90
CA ASP A 78 -10.08 10.37 -0.98
C ASP A 78 -10.66 10.46 0.45
N PRO A 79 -11.38 11.54 0.82
CA PRO A 79 -11.92 11.72 2.16
C PRO A 79 -12.99 10.68 2.55
N GLN A 80 -13.51 9.90 1.60
CA GLN A 80 -14.41 8.78 1.88
C GLN A 80 -13.65 7.49 2.20
N THR A 81 -12.33 7.46 2.02
CA THR A 81 -11.49 6.34 2.46
C THR A 81 -11.13 6.47 3.94
N ASN A 82 -11.26 5.39 4.69
CA ASN A 82 -10.78 5.31 6.08
C ASN A 82 -9.25 5.07 6.14
N ILE A 83 -8.50 5.59 5.16
CA ILE A 83 -7.04 5.48 5.18
C ILE A 83 -6.55 6.57 6.13
N THR A 84 -6.08 6.16 7.31
CA THR A 84 -5.33 7.06 8.20
C THR A 84 -3.83 6.85 7.95
N GLY A 85 -3.02 7.88 8.19
CA GLY A 85 -1.55 7.75 8.14
C GLY A 85 -0.96 6.85 9.23
N GLU A 86 -1.83 6.20 10.02
CA GLU A 86 -1.51 5.38 11.18
C GLU A 86 -1.43 3.88 10.83
N GLU A 87 -2.08 3.45 9.74
CA GLU A 87 -2.14 2.05 9.34
C GLU A 87 -1.72 1.88 7.87
N PHE A 88 -0.85 0.90 7.61
CA PHE A 88 -0.38 0.63 6.25
C PHE A 88 0.01 -0.83 6.06
N ALA A 89 -0.02 -1.28 4.80
CA ALA A 89 0.32 -2.62 4.40
C ALA A 89 1.64 -2.65 3.62
N ILE A 90 2.48 -3.65 3.88
CA ILE A 90 3.76 -3.87 3.20
C ILE A 90 3.78 -5.26 2.55
N LEU A 91 4.25 -5.28 1.30
CA LEU A 91 4.73 -6.47 0.61
C LEU A 91 6.26 -6.42 0.52
N ASP A 92 6.91 -7.15 1.40
CA ASP A 92 8.35 -7.40 1.38
C ASP A 92 8.67 -8.74 0.71
N GLN A 93 9.95 -9.13 0.70
CA GLN A 93 10.39 -10.36 0.04
C GLN A 93 9.77 -11.60 0.69
N ARG A 94 9.67 -11.64 2.03
CA ARG A 94 9.06 -12.77 2.74
C ARG A 94 7.56 -12.84 2.53
N SER A 95 6.88 -11.69 2.49
CA SER A 95 5.46 -11.62 2.15
C SER A 95 5.13 -12.32 0.83
N ILE A 96 6.02 -12.23 -0.17
CA ILE A 96 5.87 -12.95 -1.44
C ILE A 96 6.04 -14.46 -1.25
N GLU A 97 7.05 -14.89 -0.49
CA GLU A 97 7.38 -16.29 -0.25
C GLU A 97 6.30 -17.01 0.58
N ASP A 98 5.76 -16.33 1.59
CA ASP A 98 4.77 -16.85 2.53
C ASP A 98 3.32 -16.61 2.08
N GLU A 99 3.10 -15.94 0.94
CA GLU A 99 1.78 -15.51 0.44
C GLU A 99 0.99 -14.68 1.48
N THR A 100 1.69 -13.80 2.20
CA THR A 100 1.13 -12.95 3.26
C THR A 100 1.27 -11.47 2.93
N VAL A 101 0.56 -10.63 3.69
CA VAL A 101 0.71 -9.17 3.67
C VAL A 101 0.93 -8.71 5.11
N LEU A 102 1.94 -7.89 5.35
CA LEU A 102 2.20 -7.33 6.66
C LEU A 102 1.37 -6.06 6.83
N ILE A 103 0.53 -6.01 7.87
CA ILE A 103 -0.19 -4.80 8.26
C ILE A 103 0.53 -4.21 9.47
N TYR A 104 0.94 -2.96 9.35
CA TYR A 104 1.51 -2.16 10.42
C TYR A 104 0.43 -1.22 10.93
N GLN A 105 0.25 -1.22 12.25
CA GLN A 105 -0.60 -0.28 12.96
C GLN A 105 0.28 0.48 13.93
N LEU A 106 0.26 1.81 13.80
CA LEU A 106 0.88 2.71 14.76
C LEU A 106 0.01 2.73 16.02
N LEU A 107 0.62 2.40 17.15
CA LEU A 107 0.01 2.58 18.45
C LEU A 107 0.50 3.92 18.98
N ASP A 108 -0.41 4.89 19.11
CA ASP A 108 -0.15 6.09 19.92
C ASP A 108 0.08 5.63 21.38
N GLU A 109 1.24 6.00 21.94
CA GLU A 109 1.59 5.78 23.35
C GLU A 109 0.79 6.68 24.30
#